data_AF-A0A1H0SVJ8-F1
#
_entry.id   AF-A0A1H0SVJ8-F1
#
_cell.length_a   1.000
_cell.length_b   1.000
_cell.length_c   1.000
_cell.angle_alpha   90.00
_cell.angle_beta   90.00
_cell.angle_gamma   90.00
#
_symmetry.space_group_name_H-M   'P 1'
#
loop_
_entity.id
_entity.type
_entity.pdbx_description
1 polymer ?
#
loop_
_entity_poly.entity_id
_entity_poly.type
_entity_poly.pdbx_seq_one_letter_code
_entity_poly.pdbx_strand_id
1 'polypeptide(L)'
;MAINSGKGYSAGAFALELEGKLVGFVRSVEGGGVRGDVVHEPPGPDGVVHKHLGGVRYDDIVVTSALPEGDWAAWLTAFLEGKAPQHDGAVIFLNYSYQPVRRLEFRHATIVSLTFPELDAAGKTAGYLTVTLRPEEVVESPATGSVKATSTKSQPWATSRFRVEIPGVDCTRVSSVGALTVSQTVVEDAVGTVRTPTRAAGPLEVGDLVLTVSQLGAADFTRWADDFIVKGNNSARDEKTATVSLLTQNLKDTVFSFTLKGVGIHRLDPTKKVQDVEAISRFTAELYCEQIELDLPKSEAAPPTSTPSSTPPRTEATDRSAPGRSILAALGERRLEPLDVARRLVATGESATAPSDADAQRQRGAQLGAVWAQRVASLDELTRLAAAARGDWTAIALPEGHSLLEVLQDAEVVPGGHDGALDLARDSFVEGLVDGAADTYVEVRAHLDRPDA
;
A
#
# COMPACT_ATOMS: atom_id res chain seq x y z
N MET A 1 -41.86 8.04 -10.93
CA MET A 1 -40.84 8.13 -9.85
C MET A 1 -39.57 8.65 -10.48
N ALA A 2 -38.98 9.72 -9.95
CA ALA A 2 -37.72 10.24 -10.45
C ALA A 2 -36.57 9.38 -9.91
N ILE A 3 -35.69 8.92 -10.80
CA ILE A 3 -34.46 8.22 -10.43
C ILE A 3 -33.47 9.30 -9.97
N ASN A 4 -33.06 9.27 -8.71
CA ASN A 4 -32.19 10.31 -8.15
C ASN A 4 -30.72 10.04 -8.52
N SER A 5 -30.40 10.19 -9.79
CA SER A 5 -29.05 10.06 -10.35
C SER A 5 -28.22 11.31 -10.02
N GLY A 6 -27.59 11.33 -8.84
CA GLY A 6 -26.91 12.55 -8.37
C GLY A 6 -26.17 12.44 -7.03
N LYS A 7 -25.42 11.35 -6.79
CA LYS A 7 -24.38 11.28 -5.75
C LYS A 7 -23.18 10.48 -6.23
N GLY A 8 -22.27 11.13 -6.96
CA GLY A 8 -20.93 10.59 -7.15
C GLY A 8 -20.22 10.55 -5.79
N TYR A 9 -19.84 9.35 -5.33
CA TYR A 9 -19.04 9.19 -4.13
C TYR A 9 -17.58 9.49 -4.47
N SER A 10 -16.98 10.50 -3.86
CA SER A 10 -15.53 10.65 -3.88
C SER A 10 -14.87 9.55 -3.05
N ALA A 11 -13.64 9.17 -3.42
CA ALA A 11 -12.86 8.16 -2.72
C ALA A 11 -12.36 8.70 -1.37
N GLY A 12 -13.23 8.63 -0.35
CA GLY A 12 -12.85 8.89 1.04
C GLY A 12 -12.11 7.70 1.68
N ALA A 13 -11.62 7.90 2.89
CA ALA A 13 -10.94 6.83 3.63
C ALA A 13 -11.90 5.67 3.95
N PHE A 14 -11.35 4.45 4.01
CA PHE A 14 -12.10 3.23 4.30
C PHE A 14 -11.62 2.61 5.61
N ALA A 15 -12.54 2.16 6.45
CA ALA A 15 -12.24 1.45 7.69
C ALA A 15 -12.83 0.04 7.64
N LEU A 16 -12.05 -0.96 8.06
CA LEU A 16 -12.47 -2.36 8.15
C LEU A 16 -12.83 -2.72 9.59
N GLU A 17 -14.01 -3.27 9.78
CA GLU A 17 -14.44 -3.90 11.03
C GLU A 17 -14.59 -5.41 10.87
N LEU A 18 -14.16 -6.17 11.87
CA LEU A 18 -14.40 -7.61 12.03
C LEU A 18 -15.02 -7.85 13.41
N GLU A 19 -16.06 -8.67 13.49
CA GLU A 19 -16.77 -8.99 14.74
C GLU A 19 -17.21 -7.74 15.53
N GLY A 20 -17.57 -6.67 14.83
CA GLY A 20 -17.96 -5.37 15.39
C GLY A 20 -16.80 -4.54 15.98
N LYS A 21 -15.54 -4.92 15.75
CA LYS A 21 -14.35 -4.17 16.15
C LYS A 21 -13.64 -3.57 14.94
N LEU A 22 -13.21 -2.31 15.03
CA LEU A 22 -12.30 -1.70 14.07
C LEU A 22 -10.95 -2.43 14.10
N VAL A 23 -10.55 -3.04 12.98
CA VAL A 23 -9.26 -3.74 12.84
C VAL A 23 -8.21 -2.93 12.06
N GLY A 24 -8.63 -1.92 11.30
CA GLY A 24 -7.71 -0.99 10.66
C GLY A 24 -8.35 -0.13 9.57
N PHE A 25 -7.53 0.74 8.99
CA PHE A 25 -7.87 1.48 7.77
C PHE A 25 -7.34 0.74 6.55
N VAL A 26 -8.08 0.83 5.44
CA VAL A 26 -7.73 0.17 4.18
C VAL A 26 -7.66 1.23 3.07
N ARG A 27 -6.78 1.02 2.11
CA ARG A 27 -6.44 1.98 1.05
C ARG A 27 -7.49 2.02 -0.06
N SER A 28 -8.07 0.87 -0.40
CA SER A 28 -9.10 0.75 -1.42
C SER A 28 -10.06 -0.38 -1.06
N VAL A 29 -11.31 -0.26 -1.52
CA VAL A 29 -12.32 -1.33 -1.48
C VAL A 29 -13.08 -1.34 -2.79
N GLU A 30 -13.24 -2.53 -3.38
CA GLU A 30 -14.02 -2.81 -4.59
C GLU A 30 -14.94 -4.02 -4.34
N GLY A 31 -16.02 -4.14 -5.12
CA GLY A 31 -16.91 -5.30 -5.08
C GLY A 31 -17.99 -5.23 -3.98
N GLY A 32 -18.49 -6.40 -3.57
CA GLY A 32 -19.66 -6.51 -2.68
C GLY A 32 -20.99 -6.15 -3.35
N GLY A 33 -21.04 -6.16 -4.68
CA GLY A 33 -22.27 -5.95 -5.46
C GLY A 33 -23.27 -7.09 -5.28
N VAL A 34 -24.56 -6.80 -5.49
CA VAL A 34 -25.64 -7.81 -5.46
C VAL A 34 -26.00 -8.20 -6.89
N ARG A 35 -25.93 -9.49 -7.21
CA ARG A 35 -26.16 -10.03 -8.55
C ARG A 35 -27.25 -11.10 -8.55
N GLY A 36 -28.15 -11.05 -9.54
CA GLY A 36 -29.11 -12.12 -9.80
C GLY A 36 -28.67 -13.01 -10.96
N ASP A 37 -28.79 -14.33 -10.79
CA ASP A 37 -28.59 -15.28 -11.89
C ASP A 37 -29.78 -15.21 -12.86
N VAL A 38 -29.54 -14.87 -14.13
CA VAL A 38 -30.61 -14.79 -15.14
C VAL A 38 -30.85 -16.17 -15.76
N VAL A 39 -31.97 -16.79 -15.41
CA VAL A 39 -32.41 -18.08 -15.96
C VAL A 39 -33.16 -17.84 -17.26
N HIS A 40 -32.87 -18.66 -18.27
CA HIS A 40 -33.58 -18.67 -19.56
C HIS A 40 -34.47 -19.92 -19.63
N GLU A 41 -35.76 -19.74 -19.90
CA GLU A 41 -36.71 -20.84 -20.05
C GLU A 41 -36.70 -21.41 -21.49
N PRO A 42 -37.00 -22.70 -21.69
CA PRO A 42 -37.19 -23.26 -23.03
C PRO A 42 -38.27 -22.48 -23.80
N PRO A 43 -38.05 -22.12 -25.08
CA PRO A 43 -38.96 -21.25 -25.82
C PRO A 43 -40.36 -21.87 -25.97
N GLY A 44 -41.38 -21.07 -25.69
CA GLY A 44 -42.79 -21.47 -25.73
C GLY A 44 -43.39 -21.47 -27.14
N PRO A 45 -44.71 -21.73 -27.26
CA PRO A 45 -45.44 -21.66 -28.53
C PRO A 45 -45.47 -20.26 -29.17
N ASP A 46 -45.13 -19.23 -28.42
CA ASP A 46 -44.94 -17.84 -28.87
C ASP A 46 -43.56 -17.61 -29.53
N GLY A 47 -42.65 -18.57 -29.45
CA GLY A 47 -41.27 -18.46 -29.92
C GLY A 47 -40.38 -17.59 -29.03
N VAL A 48 -40.84 -17.19 -27.84
CA VAL A 48 -40.11 -16.29 -26.93
C VAL A 48 -39.39 -17.11 -25.86
N VAL A 49 -38.10 -16.79 -25.65
CA VAL A 49 -37.32 -17.27 -24.50
C VAL A 49 -37.61 -16.35 -23.32
N HIS A 50 -38.53 -16.78 -22.46
CA HIS A 50 -38.84 -16.07 -21.20
C HIS A 50 -37.65 -16.16 -20.24
N LYS A 51 -37.54 -15.15 -19.36
CA LYS A 51 -36.42 -15.03 -18.42
C LYS A 51 -36.92 -14.64 -17.04
N HIS A 52 -36.33 -15.25 -16.02
CA HIS A 52 -36.54 -14.87 -14.62
C HIS A 52 -35.19 -14.83 -13.87
N LEU A 53 -35.19 -14.22 -12.69
CA LEU A 53 -34.04 -14.30 -11.78
C LEU A 53 -34.15 -15.57 -10.94
N GLY A 54 -33.08 -16.35 -10.92
CA GLY A 54 -32.91 -17.52 -10.06
C GLY A 54 -32.38 -17.12 -8.68
N GLY A 55 -31.15 -17.53 -8.37
CA GLY A 55 -30.49 -17.18 -7.11
C GLY A 55 -29.97 -15.75 -7.07
N VAL A 56 -29.82 -15.22 -5.86
CA VAL A 56 -29.01 -14.03 -5.56
C VAL A 56 -27.61 -14.49 -5.18
N ARG A 57 -26.59 -13.79 -5.69
CA ARG A 57 -25.19 -13.92 -5.32
C ARG A 57 -24.65 -12.54 -4.95
N TYR A 58 -23.51 -12.54 -4.28
CA TYR A 58 -22.75 -11.34 -3.97
C TYR A 58 -21.39 -11.43 -4.64
N ASP A 59 -20.94 -10.33 -5.24
CA ASP A 59 -19.60 -10.25 -5.81
C ASP A 59 -18.56 -10.19 -4.67
N ASP A 60 -17.41 -10.82 -4.88
CA ASP A 60 -16.31 -10.82 -3.90
C ASP A 60 -15.89 -9.37 -3.55
N ILE A 61 -15.53 -9.12 -2.30
CA ILE A 61 -15.07 -7.80 -1.81
C ILE A 61 -13.54 -7.80 -1.84
N VAL A 62 -12.94 -6.93 -2.64
CA VAL A 62 -11.49 -6.78 -2.75
C VAL A 62 -11.04 -5.60 -1.89
N VAL A 63 -10.08 -5.83 -1.00
CA VAL A 63 -9.59 -4.85 -0.02
C VAL A 63 -8.08 -4.72 -0.14
N THR A 64 -7.58 -3.51 -0.39
CA THR A 64 -6.13 -3.21 -0.34
C THR A 64 -5.77 -2.63 1.02
N SER A 65 -4.91 -3.27 1.82
CA SER A 65 -4.50 -2.79 3.15
C SER A 65 -2.99 -2.70 3.31
N ALA A 66 -2.52 -1.96 4.33
CA ALA A 66 -1.14 -2.08 4.80
C ALA A 66 -0.97 -3.43 5.54
N LEU A 67 0.08 -3.58 6.36
CA LEU A 67 0.27 -4.80 7.14
C LEU A 67 -0.90 -5.02 8.11
N PRO A 68 -1.41 -6.26 8.21
CA PRO A 68 -2.51 -6.59 9.10
C PRO A 68 -2.02 -6.71 10.54
N GLU A 69 -2.88 -6.39 11.49
CA GLU A 69 -2.62 -6.49 12.93
C GLU A 69 -3.83 -7.15 13.64
N GLY A 70 -3.61 -7.69 14.84
CA GLY A 70 -4.67 -8.24 15.69
C GLY A 70 -5.54 -9.31 15.00
N ASP A 71 -6.86 -9.18 15.12
CA ASP A 71 -7.83 -10.14 14.58
C ASP A 71 -7.73 -10.27 13.03
N TRP A 72 -7.33 -9.20 12.31
CA TRP A 72 -7.13 -9.25 10.86
C TRP A 72 -5.88 -10.06 10.46
N ALA A 73 -4.79 -9.93 11.23
CA ALA A 73 -3.61 -10.76 11.06
C ALA A 73 -3.91 -12.24 11.33
N ALA A 74 -4.66 -12.53 12.39
CA ALA A 74 -5.04 -13.90 12.75
C ALA A 74 -5.89 -14.58 11.66
N TRP A 75 -6.82 -13.85 11.04
CA TRP A 75 -7.62 -14.38 9.92
C TRP A 75 -6.76 -14.71 8.70
N LEU A 76 -5.83 -13.82 8.34
CA LEU A 76 -4.88 -14.04 7.24
C LEU A 76 -3.93 -15.22 7.51
N THR A 77 -3.41 -15.38 8.73
CA THR A 77 -2.60 -16.56 9.09
C THR A 77 -3.41 -17.85 8.96
N ALA A 78 -4.67 -17.87 9.43
CA ALA A 78 -5.52 -19.05 9.30
C ALA A 78 -5.79 -19.44 7.83
N PHE A 79 -5.99 -18.46 6.95
CA PHE A 79 -6.10 -18.67 5.50
C PHE A 79 -4.82 -19.30 4.91
N LEU A 80 -3.64 -18.81 5.29
CA LEU A 80 -2.35 -19.35 4.83
C LEU A 80 -2.07 -20.77 5.38
N GLU A 81 -2.64 -21.12 6.54
CA GLU A 81 -2.67 -22.50 7.07
C GLU A 81 -3.69 -23.40 6.33
N GLY A 82 -4.33 -22.94 5.26
CA GLY A 82 -5.32 -23.67 4.47
C GLY A 82 -6.71 -23.76 5.13
N LYS A 83 -6.98 -22.98 6.18
CA LYS A 83 -8.29 -22.94 6.85
C LYS A 83 -9.16 -21.86 6.24
N ALA A 84 -10.47 -22.13 6.16
CA ALA A 84 -11.47 -21.18 5.68
C ALA A 84 -12.40 -20.71 6.82
N PRO A 85 -11.90 -20.03 7.88
CA PRO A 85 -12.77 -19.48 8.91
C PRO A 85 -13.63 -18.36 8.32
N GLN A 86 -14.91 -18.38 8.68
CA GLN A 86 -15.90 -17.40 8.29
C GLN A 86 -15.96 -16.27 9.33
N HIS A 87 -16.05 -15.03 8.86
CA HIS A 87 -16.13 -13.84 9.71
C HIS A 87 -17.25 -12.90 9.28
N ASP A 88 -17.86 -12.26 10.27
CA ASP A 88 -18.80 -11.16 10.08
C ASP A 88 -18.07 -9.83 10.24
N GLY A 89 -18.46 -8.82 9.46
CA GLY A 89 -17.76 -7.54 9.48
C GLY A 89 -18.41 -6.48 8.60
N ALA A 90 -17.70 -5.38 8.43
CA ALA A 90 -18.13 -4.33 7.52
C ALA A 90 -16.97 -3.48 7.01
N VAL A 91 -17.15 -2.92 5.82
CA VAL A 91 -16.38 -1.77 5.35
C VAL A 91 -17.18 -0.50 5.63
N ILE A 92 -16.61 0.41 6.40
CA ILE A 92 -17.15 1.76 6.61
C ILE A 92 -16.48 2.72 5.64
N PHE A 93 -17.30 3.40 4.84
CA PHE A 93 -16.91 4.45 3.93
C PHE A 93 -17.02 5.80 4.66
N LEU A 94 -15.92 6.55 4.68
CA LEU A 94 -15.82 7.83 5.37
C LEU A 94 -15.84 8.99 4.36
N ASN A 95 -16.26 10.17 4.80
CA ASN A 95 -16.02 11.42 4.07
C ASN A 95 -14.64 12.01 4.40
N TYR A 96 -14.29 13.14 3.77
CA TYR A 96 -13.03 13.87 4.03
C TYR A 96 -12.83 14.29 5.51
N SER A 97 -13.91 14.40 6.28
CA SER A 97 -13.88 14.69 7.72
C SER A 97 -13.81 13.42 8.60
N TYR A 98 -13.50 12.26 8.03
CA TYR A 98 -13.46 10.94 8.69
C TYR A 98 -14.78 10.52 9.35
N GLN A 99 -15.92 11.07 8.89
CA GLN A 99 -17.24 10.66 9.37
C GLN A 99 -17.80 9.54 8.49
N PRO A 100 -18.40 8.48 9.08
CA PRO A 100 -19.17 7.48 8.34
C PRO A 100 -20.24 8.13 7.47
N VAL A 101 -20.33 7.70 6.21
CA VAL A 101 -21.44 8.04 5.31
C VAL A 101 -22.19 6.80 4.82
N ARG A 102 -21.52 5.66 4.72
CA ARG A 102 -22.03 4.41 4.14
C ARG A 102 -21.32 3.22 4.79
N ARG A 103 -22.03 2.12 5.01
CA ARG A 103 -21.53 0.88 5.59
C ARG A 103 -21.93 -0.28 4.68
N LEU A 104 -20.95 -1.08 4.29
CA LEU A 104 -21.11 -2.32 3.55
C LEU A 104 -20.86 -3.47 4.53
N GLU A 105 -21.93 -3.99 5.12
CA GLU A 105 -21.85 -5.15 6.03
C GLU A 105 -21.72 -6.42 5.20
N PHE A 106 -20.86 -7.34 5.65
CA PHE A 106 -20.70 -8.67 5.07
C PHE A 106 -20.87 -9.73 6.16
N ARG A 107 -21.48 -10.87 5.80
CA ARG A 107 -21.62 -12.01 6.71
C ARG A 107 -21.02 -13.30 6.16
N HIS A 108 -20.55 -14.11 7.09
CA HIS A 108 -19.88 -15.40 6.89
C HIS A 108 -18.79 -15.35 5.78
N ALA A 109 -18.11 -14.21 5.69
CA ALA A 109 -17.12 -13.98 4.64
C ALA A 109 -15.89 -14.86 4.88
N THR A 110 -15.30 -15.35 3.78
CA THR A 110 -14.07 -16.16 3.80
C THR A 110 -13.00 -15.46 2.97
N ILE A 111 -11.73 -15.46 3.38
CA ILE A 111 -10.63 -15.02 2.50
C ILE A 111 -10.46 -16.08 1.40
N VAL A 112 -10.49 -15.65 0.13
CA VAL A 112 -10.30 -16.53 -1.03
C VAL A 112 -9.04 -16.22 -1.82
N SER A 113 -8.44 -15.05 -1.61
CA SER A 113 -7.15 -14.68 -2.21
C SER A 113 -6.39 -13.66 -1.35
N LEU A 114 -5.07 -13.82 -1.28
CA LEU A 114 -4.11 -12.86 -0.74
C LEU A 114 -3.00 -12.63 -1.78
N THR A 115 -2.79 -11.38 -2.18
CA THR A 115 -1.72 -10.98 -3.10
C THR A 115 -0.74 -10.05 -2.41
N PHE A 116 0.54 -10.45 -2.42
CA PHE A 116 1.68 -9.59 -2.13
C PHE A 116 2.05 -8.80 -3.39
N PRO A 117 2.39 -7.50 -3.28
CA PRO A 117 2.70 -6.66 -4.42
C PRO A 117 4.10 -6.99 -4.98
N GLU A 118 4.36 -6.55 -6.22
CA GLU A 118 5.71 -6.62 -6.79
C GLU A 118 6.72 -5.86 -5.92
N LEU A 119 7.89 -6.46 -5.71
CA LEU A 119 9.03 -5.87 -5.03
C LEU A 119 10.07 -5.48 -6.08
N ASP A 120 10.45 -4.21 -6.16
CA ASP A 120 11.49 -3.73 -7.08
C ASP A 120 12.48 -2.85 -6.34
N ALA A 121 13.77 -3.21 -6.36
CA ALA A 121 14.82 -2.49 -5.68
C ALA A 121 15.05 -1.06 -6.23
N ALA A 122 14.61 -0.76 -7.45
CA ALA A 122 14.61 0.59 -8.01
C ALA A 122 13.34 1.40 -7.66
N GLY A 123 12.30 0.72 -7.17
CA GLY A 123 11.00 1.29 -6.86
C GLY A 123 10.99 2.27 -5.67
N LYS A 124 9.97 3.13 -5.64
CA LYS A 124 9.71 4.07 -4.53
C LYS A 124 8.29 3.92 -3.97
N THR A 125 7.68 2.76 -4.20
CA THR A 125 6.27 2.51 -3.93
C THR A 125 6.08 2.00 -2.50
N ALA A 126 5.01 2.48 -1.87
CA ALA A 126 4.50 1.92 -0.63
C ALA A 126 3.85 0.55 -0.90
N GLY A 127 4.21 -0.46 -0.11
CA GLY A 127 3.69 -1.82 -0.20
C GLY A 127 2.35 -1.97 0.51
N TYR A 128 1.43 -2.65 -0.16
CA TYR A 128 0.09 -2.99 0.32
C TYR A 128 -0.24 -4.42 -0.07
N LEU A 129 -0.96 -5.13 0.79
CA LEU A 129 -1.53 -6.44 0.49
C LEU A 129 -2.91 -6.26 -0.12
N THR A 130 -3.25 -7.07 -1.11
CA THR A 130 -4.62 -7.13 -1.65
C THR A 130 -5.28 -8.42 -1.17
N VAL A 131 -6.41 -8.32 -0.49
CA VAL A 131 -7.14 -9.46 0.08
C VAL A 131 -8.54 -9.50 -0.54
N THR A 132 -8.95 -10.67 -1.01
CA THR A 132 -10.28 -10.91 -1.58
C THR A 132 -11.12 -11.70 -0.60
N LEU A 133 -12.26 -11.15 -0.22
CA LEU A 133 -13.24 -11.74 0.70
C LEU A 133 -14.45 -12.22 -0.10
N ARG A 134 -14.89 -13.46 0.12
CA ARG A 134 -16.14 -14.00 -0.43
C ARG A 134 -17.24 -14.03 0.63
N PRO A 135 -18.19 -13.09 0.63
CA PRO A 135 -19.34 -13.09 1.55
C PRO A 135 -20.37 -14.17 1.20
N GLU A 136 -21.31 -14.43 2.11
CA GLU A 136 -22.58 -15.12 1.84
C GLU A 136 -23.76 -14.14 1.76
N GLU A 137 -23.70 -13.05 2.53
CA GLU A 137 -24.67 -11.95 2.52
C GLU A 137 -23.90 -10.62 2.53
N VAL A 138 -24.36 -9.65 1.75
CA VAL A 138 -23.91 -8.26 1.81
C VAL A 138 -25.11 -7.34 1.98
N VAL A 139 -25.04 -6.43 2.95
CA VAL A 139 -26.07 -5.41 3.21
C VAL A 139 -25.42 -4.04 3.23
N GLU A 140 -25.86 -3.18 2.31
CA GLU A 140 -25.46 -1.77 2.31
C GLU A 140 -26.45 -0.93 3.12
N SER A 141 -25.93 -0.06 3.99
CA SER A 141 -26.72 0.85 4.81
C SER A 141 -26.08 2.25 4.93
N PRO A 142 -26.88 3.32 5.13
CA PRO A 142 -26.34 4.62 5.53
C PRO A 142 -25.65 4.52 6.88
N ALA A 143 -24.45 5.09 7.00
CA ALA A 143 -23.70 5.13 8.25
C ALA A 143 -23.75 6.54 8.87
N THR A 144 -23.75 6.61 10.20
CA THR A 144 -23.70 7.86 10.97
C THR A 144 -22.88 7.67 12.24
N GLY A 145 -22.31 8.75 12.78
CA GLY A 145 -21.53 8.74 14.02
C GLY A 145 -20.09 9.16 13.79
N SER A 146 -19.15 8.53 14.49
CA SER A 146 -17.72 8.73 14.25
C SER A 146 -16.97 7.40 14.38
N VAL A 147 -16.16 7.06 13.38
CA VAL A 147 -15.11 6.05 13.58
C VAL A 147 -14.03 6.73 14.40
N LYS A 148 -13.89 6.34 15.66
CA LYS A 148 -12.68 6.69 16.40
C LYS A 148 -11.52 5.96 15.74
N ALA A 149 -10.66 6.72 15.07
CA ALA A 149 -9.39 6.20 14.57
C ALA A 149 -8.53 5.78 15.77
N THR A 150 -8.71 4.55 16.25
CA THR A 150 -7.74 3.89 17.12
C THR A 150 -6.50 3.74 16.26
N SER A 151 -5.44 4.46 16.60
CA SER A 151 -4.26 4.59 15.75
C SER A 151 -3.34 3.37 15.82
N THR A 152 -3.83 2.21 15.39
CA THR A 152 -2.95 1.19 14.81
C THR A 152 -2.40 1.76 13.51
N LYS A 153 -1.25 2.46 13.64
CA LYS A 153 -0.46 2.92 12.51
C LYS A 153 0.16 1.69 11.83
N SER A 154 -0.63 0.96 11.06
CA SER A 154 -0.15 -0.03 10.11
C SER A 154 0.62 0.72 9.02
N GLN A 155 1.90 1.02 9.30
CA GLN A 155 2.71 1.88 8.46
C GLN A 155 2.99 1.15 7.14
N PRO A 156 2.72 1.77 5.97
CA PRO A 156 3.08 1.16 4.70
C PRO A 156 4.60 0.95 4.64
N TRP A 157 5.00 -0.26 4.28
CA TRP A 157 6.39 -0.65 4.09
C TRP A 157 6.86 -0.25 2.68
N ALA A 158 8.16 -0.38 2.38
CA ALA A 158 8.70 0.00 1.06
C ALA A 158 8.96 -1.23 0.20
N THR A 159 8.41 -1.28 -1.02
CA THR A 159 8.59 -2.44 -1.92
C THR A 159 10.01 -2.60 -2.44
N SER A 160 10.87 -1.58 -2.29
CA SER A 160 12.28 -1.60 -2.69
C SER A 160 13.27 -2.04 -1.60
N ARG A 161 12.80 -2.28 -0.37
CA ARG A 161 13.66 -2.71 0.74
C ARG A 161 13.36 -4.17 1.07
N PHE A 162 13.96 -5.09 0.32
CA PHE A 162 13.76 -6.52 0.52
C PHE A 162 15.07 -7.30 0.44
N ARG A 163 15.02 -8.54 0.94
CA ARG A 163 16.05 -9.56 0.76
C ARG A 163 15.37 -10.87 0.41
N VAL A 164 15.95 -11.62 -0.52
CA VAL A 164 15.58 -13.01 -0.82
C VAL A 164 16.72 -13.90 -0.34
N GLU A 165 16.40 -15.01 0.34
CA GLU A 165 17.35 -16.00 0.83
C GLU A 165 16.88 -17.40 0.43
N ILE A 166 17.71 -18.13 -0.35
CA ILE A 166 17.46 -19.50 -0.80
C ILE A 166 18.72 -20.33 -0.49
N PRO A 167 18.65 -21.41 0.32
CA PRO A 167 19.82 -22.19 0.71
C PRO A 167 20.59 -22.79 -0.48
N GLY A 168 21.85 -22.34 -0.61
CA GLY A 168 22.76 -22.76 -1.67
C GLY A 168 22.61 -22.00 -3.00
N VAL A 169 21.95 -20.83 -3.00
CA VAL A 169 21.80 -19.98 -4.19
C VAL A 169 22.12 -18.51 -3.86
N ASP A 170 23.07 -17.89 -4.56
CA ASP A 170 23.36 -16.46 -4.41
C ASP A 170 22.19 -15.55 -4.86
N CYS A 171 21.41 -15.09 -3.89
CA CYS A 171 20.31 -14.16 -4.09
C CYS A 171 20.71 -12.68 -3.92
N THR A 172 21.99 -12.35 -3.71
CA THR A 172 22.44 -10.95 -3.47
C THR A 172 22.24 -10.01 -4.66
N ARG A 173 21.94 -10.56 -5.84
CA ARG A 173 21.70 -9.83 -7.09
C ARG A 173 20.27 -9.95 -7.62
N VAL A 174 19.34 -10.42 -6.78
CA VAL A 174 17.89 -10.28 -7.06
C VAL A 174 17.57 -8.79 -7.06
N SER A 175 16.79 -8.37 -8.05
CA SER A 175 16.49 -6.96 -8.36
C SER A 175 15.01 -6.65 -8.36
N SER A 176 14.17 -7.63 -8.72
CA SER A 176 12.74 -7.62 -8.39
C SER A 176 12.24 -9.02 -8.02
N VAL A 177 11.13 -9.05 -7.28
CA VAL A 177 10.29 -10.22 -6.99
C VAL A 177 8.92 -9.90 -7.54
N GLY A 178 8.36 -10.76 -8.40
CA GLY A 178 7.02 -10.60 -8.95
C GLY A 178 5.94 -10.57 -7.86
N ALA A 179 4.76 -10.07 -8.21
CA ALA A 179 3.59 -10.18 -7.33
C ALA A 179 3.28 -11.66 -7.05
N LEU A 180 3.13 -12.03 -5.78
CA LEU A 180 2.87 -13.39 -5.33
C LEU A 180 1.42 -13.48 -4.85
N THR A 181 0.65 -14.39 -5.44
CA THR A 181 -0.76 -14.61 -5.06
C THR A 181 -0.93 -15.99 -4.45
N VAL A 182 -1.67 -16.04 -3.34
CA VAL A 182 -2.13 -17.26 -2.67
C VAL A 182 -3.63 -17.27 -2.78
N SER A 183 -4.23 -18.34 -3.30
CA SER A 183 -5.68 -18.46 -3.46
C SER A 183 -6.22 -19.75 -2.86
N GLN A 184 -7.49 -19.75 -2.45
CA GLN A 184 -8.17 -20.96 -2.00
C GLN A 184 -9.51 -21.09 -2.68
N THR A 185 -9.77 -22.28 -3.26
CA THR A 185 -11.11 -22.60 -3.73
C THR A 185 -12.02 -22.89 -2.54
N VAL A 186 -13.14 -22.20 -2.44
CA VAL A 186 -14.18 -22.50 -1.44
C VAL A 186 -15.26 -23.35 -2.09
N VAL A 187 -15.46 -24.56 -1.59
CA VAL A 187 -16.42 -25.54 -2.13
C VAL A 187 -17.72 -25.45 -1.34
N GLU A 188 -18.85 -25.35 -2.04
CA GLU A 188 -20.18 -25.37 -1.42
C GLU A 188 -20.73 -26.80 -1.42
N ASP A 189 -20.73 -27.46 -0.26
CA ASP A 189 -21.31 -28.80 -0.13
C ASP A 189 -22.84 -28.71 -0.11
N ALA A 190 -23.44 -28.81 -1.30
CA ALA A 190 -24.88 -28.93 -1.51
C ALA A 190 -25.40 -30.36 -1.21
N VAL A 191 -25.08 -30.90 -0.03
CA VAL A 191 -25.56 -32.22 0.40
C VAL A 191 -27.00 -32.12 0.92
N GLY A 192 -27.90 -32.88 0.30
CA GLY A 192 -29.34 -32.69 0.43
C GLY A 192 -29.93 -32.86 1.84
N THR A 193 -31.16 -32.34 1.99
CA THR A 193 -32.02 -32.36 3.19
C THR A 193 -31.68 -31.38 4.32
N VAL A 194 -30.45 -30.84 4.40
CA VAL A 194 -30.12 -29.72 5.30
C VAL A 194 -30.09 -28.43 4.50
N ARG A 195 -30.80 -27.39 4.97
CA ARG A 195 -30.96 -26.10 4.24
C ARG A 195 -29.78 -25.13 4.38
N THR A 196 -28.68 -25.57 4.98
CA THR A 196 -27.49 -24.74 5.20
C THR A 196 -26.34 -25.37 4.43
N PRO A 197 -25.92 -24.80 3.28
CA PRO A 197 -24.71 -25.24 2.60
C PRO A 197 -23.54 -25.02 3.56
N THR A 198 -22.75 -26.06 3.82
CA THR A 198 -21.51 -25.90 4.59
C THR A 198 -20.40 -25.64 3.60
N ARG A 199 -19.74 -24.48 3.70
CA ARG A 199 -18.58 -24.18 2.87
C ARG A 199 -17.35 -24.90 3.42
N ALA A 200 -16.75 -25.76 2.59
CA ALA A 200 -15.52 -26.47 2.91
C ALA A 200 -14.31 -25.75 2.30
N ALA A 201 -13.22 -25.72 3.06
CA ALA A 201 -11.91 -25.28 2.61
C ALA A 201 -11.41 -26.24 1.51
N GLY A 202 -11.31 -25.77 0.26
CA GLY A 202 -10.67 -26.51 -0.81
C GLY A 202 -9.14 -26.37 -0.78
N PRO A 203 -8.44 -26.84 -1.83
CA PRO A 203 -6.98 -26.72 -1.90
C PRO A 203 -6.54 -25.26 -1.87
N LEU A 204 -5.47 -25.00 -1.12
CA LEU A 204 -4.71 -23.77 -1.16
C LEU A 204 -3.70 -23.85 -2.31
N GLU A 205 -3.67 -22.83 -3.16
CA GLU A 205 -2.75 -22.71 -4.30
C GLU A 205 -1.84 -21.51 -4.06
N VAL A 206 -0.53 -21.76 -3.98
CA VAL A 206 0.51 -20.73 -3.86
C VAL A 206 1.10 -20.51 -5.25
N GLY A 207 1.00 -19.30 -5.79
CA GLY A 207 1.56 -18.95 -7.09
C GLY A 207 3.10 -18.92 -7.10
N ASP A 208 3.66 -18.75 -8.30
CA ASP A 208 5.10 -18.78 -8.50
C ASP A 208 5.84 -17.59 -7.85
N LEU A 209 6.96 -17.89 -7.19
CA LEU A 209 7.95 -16.90 -6.80
C LEU A 209 8.83 -16.56 -8.01
N VAL A 210 8.46 -15.49 -8.72
CA VAL A 210 9.20 -15.00 -9.89
C VAL A 210 10.31 -14.04 -9.45
N LEU A 211 11.57 -14.34 -9.77
CA LEU A 211 12.74 -13.53 -9.40
C LEU A 211 13.44 -12.96 -10.64
N THR A 212 13.63 -11.64 -10.69
CA THR A 212 14.49 -11.00 -11.71
C THR A 212 15.87 -10.75 -11.13
N VAL A 213 16.91 -11.32 -11.74
CA VAL A 213 18.28 -11.36 -11.20
C VAL A 213 19.28 -10.85 -12.24
N SER A 214 20.34 -10.15 -11.80
CA SER A 214 21.45 -9.80 -12.69
C SER A 214 22.16 -11.05 -13.22
N GLN A 215 22.56 -11.05 -14.50
CA GLN A 215 23.32 -12.13 -15.14
C GLN A 215 24.58 -12.55 -14.36
N LEU A 216 25.18 -11.63 -13.58
CA LEU A 216 26.33 -11.90 -12.72
C LEU A 216 26.03 -12.86 -11.57
N GLY A 217 24.76 -13.01 -11.16
CA GLY A 217 24.28 -13.95 -10.15
C GLY A 217 23.79 -15.29 -10.73
N ALA A 218 23.90 -15.51 -12.04
CA ALA A 218 23.30 -16.67 -12.70
C ALA A 218 23.91 -18.03 -12.29
N ALA A 219 25.14 -18.05 -11.76
CA ALA A 219 25.92 -19.28 -11.63
C ALA A 219 25.29 -20.37 -10.74
N ASP A 220 24.59 -19.99 -9.67
CA ASP A 220 23.88 -20.97 -8.82
C ASP A 220 22.48 -21.29 -9.37
N PHE A 221 21.76 -20.31 -9.90
CA PHE A 221 20.45 -20.51 -10.55
C PHE A 221 20.54 -21.45 -11.76
N THR A 222 21.53 -21.27 -12.66
CA THR A 222 21.79 -22.17 -13.79
C THR A 222 22.17 -23.57 -13.31
N ARG A 223 22.97 -23.70 -12.24
CA ARG A 223 23.34 -25.01 -11.68
C ARG A 223 22.13 -25.73 -11.08
N TRP A 224 21.26 -25.00 -10.38
CA TRP A 224 20.03 -25.54 -9.82
C TRP A 224 19.05 -25.94 -10.92
N ALA A 225 18.85 -25.10 -11.94
CA ALA A 225 18.02 -25.43 -13.11
C ALA A 225 18.53 -26.67 -13.87
N ASP A 226 19.84 -26.79 -14.11
CA ASP A 226 20.45 -27.96 -14.75
C ASP A 226 20.25 -29.24 -13.92
N ASP A 227 20.39 -29.19 -12.60
CA ASP A 227 20.21 -30.36 -11.74
C ASP A 227 18.73 -30.76 -11.57
N PHE A 228 17.87 -29.78 -11.32
CA PHE A 228 16.46 -29.97 -11.00
C PHE A 228 15.62 -30.28 -12.26
N ILE A 229 15.77 -29.47 -13.32
CA ILE A 229 14.97 -29.57 -14.54
C ILE A 229 15.59 -30.56 -15.53
N VAL A 230 16.90 -30.43 -15.81
CA VAL A 230 17.53 -31.20 -16.91
C VAL A 230 17.95 -32.61 -16.47
N LYS A 231 18.49 -32.77 -15.26
CA LYS A 231 18.82 -34.11 -14.71
C LYS A 231 17.64 -34.78 -14.00
N GLY A 232 16.57 -34.03 -13.68
CA GLY A 232 15.38 -34.57 -13.01
C GLY A 232 15.56 -34.88 -11.53
N ASN A 233 16.51 -34.20 -10.85
CA ASN A 233 16.61 -34.26 -9.38
C ASN A 233 15.57 -33.31 -8.77
N ASN A 234 14.29 -33.61 -8.96
CA ASN A 234 13.14 -32.76 -8.63
C ASN A 234 12.10 -33.44 -7.75
N SER A 235 12.52 -34.33 -6.85
CA SER A 235 11.63 -34.86 -5.82
C SER A 235 11.55 -33.90 -4.62
N ALA A 236 10.55 -34.08 -3.74
CA ALA A 236 10.33 -33.23 -2.55
C ALA A 236 11.52 -33.11 -1.57
N ARG A 237 12.58 -33.94 -1.71
CA ARG A 237 13.83 -33.82 -0.93
C ARG A 237 14.85 -32.85 -1.57
N ASP A 238 14.70 -32.59 -2.87
CA ASP A 238 15.61 -31.81 -3.72
C ASP A 238 15.10 -30.36 -3.87
N GLU A 239 13.84 -30.13 -3.49
CA GLU A 239 13.20 -28.82 -3.32
C GLU A 239 13.84 -28.01 -2.19
N LYS A 240 13.62 -26.69 -2.24
CA LYS A 240 14.22 -25.72 -1.34
C LYS A 240 13.17 -25.01 -0.48
N THR A 241 13.66 -24.22 0.45
CA THR A 241 12.92 -23.18 1.15
C THR A 241 13.40 -21.83 0.62
N ALA A 242 12.49 -20.87 0.44
CA ALA A 242 12.84 -19.50 0.09
C ALA A 242 12.24 -18.55 1.13
N THR A 243 13.02 -17.61 1.65
CA THR A 243 12.53 -16.57 2.56
C THR A 243 12.66 -15.21 1.89
N VAL A 244 11.58 -14.43 1.91
CA VAL A 244 11.56 -13.05 1.44
C VAL A 244 11.29 -12.14 2.64
N SER A 245 12.28 -11.35 3.02
CA SER A 245 12.23 -10.44 4.16
C SER A 245 12.11 -9.01 3.68
N LEU A 246 11.09 -8.29 4.15
CA LEU A 246 10.92 -6.86 3.91
C LEU A 246 11.62 -6.09 5.02
N LEU A 247 12.44 -5.12 4.67
CA LEU A 247 13.41 -4.49 5.56
C LEU A 247 13.03 -3.05 5.94
N THR A 248 13.40 -2.64 7.15
CA THR A 248 13.26 -1.24 7.58
C THR A 248 14.23 -0.33 6.82
N GLN A 249 14.17 0.98 7.10
CA GLN A 249 15.07 1.97 6.48
C GLN A 249 16.57 1.68 6.70
N ASN A 250 16.94 0.92 7.72
CA ASN A 250 18.34 0.59 8.00
C ASN A 250 18.89 -0.61 7.22
N LEU A 251 18.05 -1.28 6.41
CA LEU A 251 18.38 -2.45 5.59
C LEU A 251 18.91 -3.68 6.38
N LYS A 252 18.62 -3.74 7.68
CA LYS A 252 19.03 -4.83 8.57
C LYS A 252 17.84 -5.47 9.27
N ASP A 253 17.01 -4.65 9.91
CA ASP A 253 15.86 -5.13 10.66
C ASP A 253 14.72 -5.47 9.70
N THR A 254 14.03 -6.57 9.98
CA THR A 254 12.90 -7.06 9.18
C THR A 254 11.61 -6.44 9.71
N VAL A 255 10.80 -5.87 8.82
CA VAL A 255 9.43 -5.40 9.10
C VAL A 255 8.49 -6.60 9.22
N PHE A 256 8.53 -7.48 8.23
CA PHE A 256 7.85 -8.78 8.17
C PHE A 256 8.57 -9.67 7.15
N SER A 257 8.33 -10.98 7.19
CA SER A 257 8.83 -11.89 6.16
C SER A 257 7.77 -12.91 5.77
N PHE A 258 7.91 -13.50 4.58
CA PHE A 258 7.22 -14.73 4.24
C PHE A 258 8.22 -15.81 3.82
N THR A 259 7.96 -17.03 4.26
CA THR A 259 8.76 -18.21 3.98
C THR A 259 7.96 -19.20 3.15
N LEU A 260 8.52 -19.59 2.02
CA LEU A 260 7.95 -20.51 1.05
C LEU A 260 8.64 -21.88 1.17
N LYS A 261 7.85 -22.95 1.16
CA LYS A 261 8.33 -24.34 1.25
C LYS A 261 7.87 -25.14 0.01
N GLY A 262 8.56 -26.23 -0.28
CA GLY A 262 8.37 -26.97 -1.53
C GLY A 262 8.74 -26.11 -2.74
N VAL A 263 9.87 -25.40 -2.68
CA VAL A 263 10.27 -24.45 -3.72
C VAL A 263 11.12 -25.15 -4.77
N GLY A 264 10.60 -25.26 -5.99
CA GLY A 264 11.30 -25.86 -7.13
C GLY A 264 11.45 -24.89 -8.31
N ILE A 265 12.65 -24.83 -8.90
CA ILE A 265 12.87 -24.04 -10.12
C ILE A 265 12.31 -24.79 -11.33
N HIS A 266 11.39 -24.17 -12.07
CA HIS A 266 10.81 -24.77 -13.28
C HIS A 266 11.21 -24.05 -14.57
N ARG A 267 11.65 -22.79 -14.49
CA ARG A 267 12.10 -22.01 -15.65
C ARG A 267 13.19 -21.01 -15.33
N LEU A 268 14.05 -20.75 -16.32
CA LEU A 268 15.17 -19.81 -16.25
C LEU A 268 15.38 -19.13 -17.62
N ASP A 269 14.82 -17.95 -17.81
CA ASP A 269 14.80 -17.24 -19.10
C ASP A 269 15.69 -15.97 -19.08
N PRO A 270 16.55 -15.73 -20.08
CA PRO A 270 17.26 -14.46 -20.20
C PRO A 270 16.28 -13.34 -20.57
N THR A 271 16.30 -12.23 -19.83
CA THR A 271 15.41 -11.09 -20.11
C THR A 271 15.81 -10.42 -21.45
N LYS A 272 14.82 -9.93 -22.21
CA LYS A 272 15.03 -9.39 -23.56
C LYS A 272 16.13 -8.32 -23.61
N LYS A 273 17.21 -8.61 -24.34
CA LYS A 273 18.30 -7.65 -24.60
C LYS A 273 17.87 -6.67 -25.69
N VAL A 274 17.95 -5.38 -25.39
CA VAL A 274 17.75 -4.30 -26.35
C VAL A 274 19.13 -3.73 -26.67
N GLN A 275 19.50 -3.67 -27.95
CA GLN A 275 20.69 -2.91 -28.36
C GLN A 275 20.45 -1.43 -28.09
N ASP A 276 21.52 -0.68 -27.81
CA ASP A 276 21.50 0.78 -27.55
C ASP A 276 21.07 1.24 -26.14
N VAL A 277 21.16 0.35 -25.14
CA VAL A 277 21.09 0.74 -23.71
C VAL A 277 22.23 0.09 -22.93
N GLU A 278 22.92 0.84 -22.07
CA GLU A 278 23.84 0.30 -21.04
C GLU A 278 23.08 -0.41 -19.89
N ALA A 279 22.09 -1.23 -20.25
CA ALA A 279 21.27 -1.97 -19.31
C ALA A 279 22.02 -3.19 -18.77
N ILE A 280 22.03 -3.34 -17.44
CA ILE A 280 22.53 -4.55 -16.78
C ILE A 280 21.73 -5.75 -17.30
N SER A 281 22.41 -6.70 -17.96
CA SER A 281 21.79 -7.96 -18.41
C SER A 281 21.17 -8.69 -17.21
N ARG A 282 19.92 -9.12 -17.37
CA ARG A 282 19.12 -9.84 -16.36
C ARG A 282 18.60 -11.15 -16.92
N PHE A 283 18.17 -12.02 -16.01
CA PHE A 283 17.36 -13.20 -16.29
C PHE A 283 16.21 -13.27 -15.28
N THR A 284 15.18 -14.04 -15.62
CA THR A 284 14.03 -14.34 -14.79
C THR A 284 14.09 -15.81 -14.39
N ALA A 285 13.97 -16.11 -13.09
CA ALA A 285 13.76 -17.45 -12.58
C ALA A 285 12.31 -17.57 -12.09
N GLU A 286 11.58 -18.58 -12.56
CA GLU A 286 10.21 -18.89 -12.10
C GLU A 286 10.28 -20.14 -11.22
N LEU A 287 9.79 -20.01 -9.98
CA LEU A 287 9.89 -21.01 -8.94
C LEU A 287 8.48 -21.35 -8.43
N TYR A 288 8.05 -22.60 -8.56
CA TYR A 288 6.79 -23.03 -7.93
C TYR A 288 6.98 -23.13 -6.42
N CYS A 289 5.88 -23.03 -5.66
CA CYS A 289 5.86 -23.12 -4.21
C CYS A 289 4.67 -23.96 -3.75
N GLU A 290 4.83 -24.81 -2.73
CA GLU A 290 3.72 -25.62 -2.19
C GLU A 290 3.02 -24.98 -0.98
N GLN A 291 3.78 -24.28 -0.14
CA GLN A 291 3.29 -23.71 1.12
C GLN A 291 3.93 -22.36 1.40
N ILE A 292 3.22 -21.52 2.15
CA ILE A 292 3.67 -20.19 2.57
C ILE A 292 3.35 -19.96 4.06
N GLU A 293 4.32 -19.40 4.78
CA GLU A 293 4.16 -18.96 6.16
C GLU A 293 4.50 -17.47 6.25
N LEU A 294 3.62 -16.68 6.87
CA LEU A 294 3.79 -15.24 7.03
C LEU A 294 4.17 -14.90 8.48
N ASP A 295 5.36 -14.34 8.67
CA ASP A 295 5.85 -13.86 9.96
C ASP A 295 5.67 -12.34 10.07
N LEU A 296 4.68 -11.95 10.87
CA LEU A 296 4.31 -10.55 11.13
C LEU A 296 4.96 -10.07 12.44
N PRO A 297 5.29 -8.77 12.54
CA PRO A 297 5.86 -8.22 13.77
C PRO A 297 4.82 -8.35 14.89
N LYS A 298 5.18 -9.02 15.98
CA LYS A 298 4.31 -9.15 17.14
C LYS A 298 4.08 -7.76 17.74
N SER A 299 2.82 -7.30 17.71
CA SER A 299 2.41 -6.07 18.37
C SER A 299 2.79 -6.13 19.84
N GLU A 300 3.73 -5.29 20.26
CA GLU A 300 4.17 -5.22 21.65
C GLU A 300 3.05 -4.61 22.49
N ALA A 301 2.34 -5.47 23.22
CA ALA A 301 1.32 -5.04 24.17
C ALA A 301 1.98 -4.12 25.21
N ALA A 302 1.47 -2.88 25.32
CA ALA A 302 2.05 -1.87 26.17
C ALA A 302 2.28 -2.38 27.61
N PRO A 303 3.45 -2.15 28.22
CA PRO A 303 3.73 -2.62 29.57
C PRO A 303 2.73 -2.03 30.56
N PRO A 304 2.27 -2.80 31.56
CA PRO A 304 1.23 -2.36 32.48
C PRO A 304 1.69 -1.13 33.27
N THR A 305 0.85 -0.09 33.24
CA THR A 305 1.09 1.21 33.88
C THR A 305 1.43 1.07 35.36
N SER A 306 2.70 1.25 35.72
CA SER A 306 3.14 1.27 37.11
C SER A 306 2.65 2.55 37.81
N THR A 307 1.73 2.41 38.76
CA THR A 307 1.22 3.49 39.61
C THR A 307 2.35 4.21 40.36
N PRO A 308 2.36 5.55 40.45
CA PRO A 308 3.39 6.26 41.19
C PRO A 308 3.19 6.08 42.70
N SER A 309 4.29 5.79 43.42
CA SER A 309 4.36 5.83 44.88
C SER A 309 5.51 6.73 45.33
N SER A 310 5.40 7.29 46.54
CA SER A 310 5.91 8.63 46.86
C SER A 310 7.10 8.67 47.83
N THR A 311 8.07 9.58 47.56
CA THR A 311 8.81 10.39 48.59
C THR A 311 9.86 9.66 49.48
N PRO A 312 10.95 10.28 50.02
CA PRO A 312 11.79 11.44 49.64
C PRO A 312 13.31 11.08 49.48
N PRO A 313 14.25 12.03 49.20
CA PRO A 313 15.66 11.73 48.85
C PRO A 313 16.70 11.95 49.98
N ARG A 314 17.94 11.46 49.80
CA ARG A 314 19.13 11.91 50.55
C ARG A 314 20.48 11.76 49.80
N THR A 315 21.02 12.92 49.40
CA THR A 315 22.42 13.45 49.45
C THR A 315 23.69 12.59 49.20
N GLU A 316 24.73 13.30 48.69
CA GLU A 316 26.19 13.02 48.63
C GLU A 316 26.67 12.20 47.39
N ALA A 317 27.56 12.65 46.48
CA ALA A 317 28.68 13.63 46.40
C ALA A 317 30.11 13.08 46.64
N THR A 318 31.07 13.62 45.85
CA THR A 318 32.56 13.43 45.86
C THR A 318 33.10 12.11 45.26
N ASP A 319 34.25 12.05 44.55
CA ASP A 319 35.06 13.08 43.84
C ASP A 319 35.73 12.47 42.55
N ARG A 320 36.54 13.28 41.86
CA ARG A 320 37.41 13.03 40.68
C ARG A 320 38.25 11.73 40.71
N SER A 321 38.67 11.26 39.52
CA SER A 321 40.12 11.18 39.18
C SER A 321 40.44 10.96 37.69
N ALA A 322 41.42 11.73 37.21
CA ALA A 322 42.28 11.54 36.04
C ALA A 322 43.65 12.18 36.41
N PRO A 323 44.77 12.07 35.66
CA PRO A 323 44.94 11.52 34.30
C PRO A 323 46.21 10.63 34.11
N GLY A 324 46.51 10.24 32.86
CA GLY A 324 47.82 9.69 32.45
C GLY A 324 48.17 10.06 31.01
N ARG A 325 49.32 10.71 30.79
CA ARG A 325 49.82 11.21 29.47
C ARG A 325 51.19 10.62 29.13
N SER A 326 51.38 10.16 27.90
CA SER A 326 52.55 10.40 26.99
C SER A 326 52.24 9.64 25.68
N ILE A 327 52.32 10.13 24.44
CA ILE A 327 53.19 11.08 23.72
C ILE A 327 54.56 10.49 23.33
N LEU A 328 54.79 10.40 22.01
CA LEU A 328 55.94 9.93 21.18
C LEU A 328 55.61 8.62 20.41
N ALA A 329 55.79 8.50 19.08
CA ALA A 329 56.17 9.50 18.07
C ALA A 329 55.62 9.16 16.66
N ALA A 330 55.07 10.19 16.00
CA ALA A 330 55.35 10.69 14.64
C ALA A 330 55.60 9.78 13.41
N LEU A 331 54.94 10.20 12.31
CA LEU A 331 55.16 9.94 10.86
C LEU A 331 54.45 8.73 10.22
N GLY A 332 53.61 9.03 9.22
CA GLY A 332 53.08 8.05 8.25
C GLY A 332 51.58 8.18 7.98
N GLU A 333 51.23 8.54 6.74
CA GLU A 333 49.91 8.37 6.09
C GLU A 333 48.65 9.00 6.74
N ARG A 334 48.15 10.07 6.10
CA ARG A 334 46.75 10.53 6.26
C ARG A 334 45.79 9.51 5.64
N ARG A 335 45.35 8.52 6.41
CA ARG A 335 44.02 7.91 6.19
C ARG A 335 42.96 8.79 6.84
N LEU A 336 41.88 9.08 6.11
CA LEU A 336 40.68 9.67 6.68
C LEU A 336 39.92 8.59 7.42
N GLU A 337 39.82 8.71 8.75
CA GLU A 337 39.06 7.76 9.57
C GLU A 337 37.56 7.84 9.24
N PRO A 338 36.85 6.69 9.11
CA PRO A 338 35.42 6.68 8.76
C PRO A 338 34.54 7.50 9.71
N LEU A 339 34.97 7.71 10.95
CA LEU A 339 34.27 8.54 11.94
C LEU A 339 34.28 10.03 11.62
N ASP A 340 35.31 10.57 10.96
CA ASP A 340 35.34 11.98 10.56
C ASP A 340 34.53 12.22 9.28
N VAL A 341 34.44 11.22 8.41
CA VAL A 341 33.50 11.20 7.28
C VAL A 341 32.06 11.08 7.79
N ALA A 342 31.80 10.23 8.78
CA ALA A 342 30.49 10.11 9.42
C ALA A 342 30.07 11.41 10.13
N ARG A 343 30.96 12.08 10.87
CA ARG A 343 30.67 13.38 11.50
C ARG A 343 30.39 14.48 10.49
N ARG A 344 31.06 14.50 9.33
CA ARG A 344 30.73 15.42 8.23
C ARG A 344 29.41 15.07 7.55
N LEU A 345 29.08 13.80 7.37
CA LEU A 345 27.77 13.36 6.84
C LEU A 345 26.62 13.71 7.79
N VAL A 346 26.77 13.54 9.11
CA VAL A 346 25.78 13.98 10.11
C VAL A 346 25.59 15.50 10.06
N ALA A 347 26.68 16.28 10.08
CA ALA A 347 26.61 17.74 9.98
C ALA A 347 26.11 18.27 8.61
N THR A 348 26.00 17.42 7.59
CA THR A 348 25.37 17.74 6.29
C THR A 348 23.95 17.17 6.18
N GLY A 349 23.55 16.25 7.07
CA GLY A 349 22.23 15.61 7.13
C GLY A 349 21.27 16.22 8.15
N GLU A 350 21.76 17.01 9.11
CA GLU A 350 20.96 17.63 10.18
C GLU A 350 20.03 18.79 9.73
N SER A 351 19.83 18.98 8.42
CA SER A 351 18.88 19.96 7.85
C SER A 351 17.84 19.35 6.88
N ALA A 352 17.54 18.06 7.02
CA ALA A 352 16.48 17.40 6.24
C ALA A 352 15.58 16.50 7.12
N THR A 353 14.83 17.12 8.03
CA THR A 353 13.65 16.49 8.63
C THR A 353 12.71 16.03 7.53
N ALA A 354 12.23 14.78 7.62
CA ALA A 354 11.20 14.29 6.70
C ALA A 354 9.97 15.21 6.77
N PRO A 355 9.36 15.58 5.63
CA PRO A 355 8.17 16.42 5.62
C PRO A 355 7.06 15.76 6.44
N SER A 356 6.39 16.55 7.28
CA SER A 356 5.16 16.10 7.93
C SER A 356 4.07 15.85 6.87
N ASP A 357 2.98 15.16 7.25
CA ASP A 357 1.86 14.95 6.32
C ASP A 357 1.28 16.29 5.81
N ALA A 358 1.34 17.35 6.63
CA ALA A 358 0.99 18.71 6.23
C ALA A 358 1.97 19.31 5.22
N ASP A 359 3.29 19.13 5.40
CA ASP A 359 4.31 19.59 4.44
C ASP A 359 4.20 18.85 3.10
N ALA A 360 3.92 17.55 3.13
CA ALA A 360 3.70 16.73 1.94
C ALA A 360 2.43 17.15 1.18
N GLN A 361 1.34 17.43 1.90
CA GLN A 361 0.12 18.01 1.33
C GLN A 361 0.38 19.39 0.71
N ARG A 362 1.13 20.26 1.40
CA ARG A 362 1.52 21.59 0.90
C ARG A 362 2.40 21.50 -0.34
N GLN A 363 3.34 20.56 -0.37
CA GLN A 363 4.19 20.34 -1.54
C GLN A 363 3.39 19.82 -2.75
N ARG A 364 2.41 18.92 -2.54
CA ARG A 364 1.49 18.47 -3.59
C ARG A 364 0.60 19.62 -4.10
N GLY A 365 0.12 20.46 -3.18
CA GLY A 365 -0.63 21.68 -3.51
C GLY A 365 0.18 22.61 -4.40
N ALA A 366 1.41 22.95 -3.99
CA ALA A 366 2.28 23.86 -4.72
C ALA A 366 2.62 23.36 -6.14
N GLN A 367 2.86 22.05 -6.30
CA GLN A 367 3.04 21.46 -7.63
C GLN A 367 1.80 21.63 -8.51
N LEU A 368 0.60 21.38 -7.97
CA LEU A 368 -0.63 21.51 -8.75
C LEU A 368 -0.97 22.96 -9.07
N GLY A 369 -0.73 23.88 -8.14
CA GLY A 369 -0.93 25.32 -8.31
C GLY A 369 -0.03 25.90 -9.40
N ALA A 370 1.23 25.49 -9.42
CA ALA A 370 2.17 25.84 -10.50
C ALA A 370 1.77 25.22 -11.85
N VAL A 371 1.35 23.95 -11.88
CA VAL A 371 0.89 23.29 -13.12
C VAL A 371 -0.33 23.98 -13.71
N TRP A 372 -1.32 24.36 -12.89
CA TRP A 372 -2.46 25.16 -13.33
C TRP A 372 -2.02 26.53 -13.86
N ALA A 373 -1.21 27.26 -13.08
CA ALA A 373 -0.72 28.60 -13.41
C ALA A 373 0.08 28.65 -14.72
N GLN A 374 0.82 27.59 -15.06
CA GLN A 374 1.64 27.50 -16.27
C GLN A 374 0.87 27.05 -17.52
N ARG A 375 -0.24 26.32 -17.36
CA ARG A 375 -0.92 25.64 -18.48
C ARG A 375 -2.31 26.14 -18.82
N VAL A 376 -3.08 26.58 -17.83
CA VAL A 376 -4.54 26.79 -17.98
C VAL A 376 -4.99 28.16 -17.44
N ALA A 377 -4.32 28.69 -16.43
CA ALA A 377 -4.74 29.93 -15.78
C ALA A 377 -4.71 31.14 -16.73
N SER A 378 -5.82 31.89 -16.77
CA SER A 378 -5.80 33.26 -17.30
C SER A 378 -5.06 34.20 -16.33
N LEU A 379 -4.50 35.30 -16.84
CA LEU A 379 -3.79 36.28 -16.00
C LEU A 379 -4.68 36.85 -14.89
N ASP A 380 -5.97 37.03 -15.14
CA ASP A 380 -6.94 37.55 -14.16
C ASP A 380 -7.29 36.53 -13.06
N GLU A 381 -7.34 35.23 -13.37
CA GLU A 381 -7.48 34.18 -12.36
C GLU A 381 -6.21 34.03 -11.54
N LEU A 382 -5.05 33.98 -12.21
CA LEU A 382 -3.74 33.86 -11.57
C LEU A 382 -3.47 35.03 -10.62
N THR A 383 -3.77 36.26 -11.05
CA THR A 383 -3.63 37.47 -10.21
C THR A 383 -4.55 37.43 -8.99
N ARG A 384 -5.79 36.95 -9.14
CA ARG A 384 -6.75 36.82 -8.01
C ARG A 384 -6.28 35.77 -7.01
N LEU A 385 -5.80 34.60 -7.46
CA LEU A 385 -5.32 33.55 -6.57
C LEU A 385 -4.01 33.94 -5.88
N ALA A 386 -3.06 34.53 -6.62
CA ALA A 386 -1.78 35.02 -6.08
C ALA A 386 -1.93 36.20 -5.09
N ALA A 387 -3.06 36.90 -5.10
CA ALA A 387 -3.37 37.91 -4.08
C ALA A 387 -3.66 37.26 -2.70
N ALA A 388 -4.24 36.06 -2.68
CA ALA A 388 -4.56 35.35 -1.44
C ALA A 388 -3.31 34.91 -0.67
N ALA A 389 -2.19 34.63 -1.34
CA ALA A 389 -0.90 34.26 -0.72
C ALA A 389 -0.35 35.32 0.28
N ARG A 390 -0.85 36.56 0.22
CA ARG A 390 -0.43 37.68 1.08
C ARG A 390 -1.51 38.19 2.04
N GLY A 391 -2.64 37.50 2.14
CA GLY A 391 -3.77 37.92 2.97
C GLY A 391 -4.22 36.85 3.97
N ASP A 392 -4.95 37.27 5.00
CA ASP A 392 -5.66 36.36 5.89
C ASP A 392 -6.99 35.93 5.27
N TRP A 393 -7.01 34.74 4.68
CA TRP A 393 -8.21 34.08 4.17
C TRP A 393 -8.51 32.79 4.94
N THR A 394 -9.77 32.34 4.87
CA THR A 394 -10.28 31.11 5.49
C THR A 394 -10.79 30.09 4.45
N ALA A 395 -11.19 30.57 3.27
CA ALA A 395 -11.47 29.76 2.09
C ALA A 395 -11.18 30.56 0.80
N ILE A 396 -10.95 29.86 -0.31
CA ILE A 396 -10.89 30.41 -1.67
C ILE A 396 -12.16 30.00 -2.40
N ALA A 397 -12.98 30.99 -2.79
CA ALA A 397 -14.16 30.76 -3.60
C ALA A 397 -13.79 30.70 -5.09
N LEU A 398 -13.94 29.54 -5.71
CA LEU A 398 -13.85 29.35 -7.16
C LEU A 398 -15.25 29.48 -7.77
N PRO A 399 -15.50 30.46 -8.66
CA PRO A 399 -16.78 30.55 -9.37
C PRO A 399 -16.96 29.39 -10.35
N GLU A 400 -18.21 29.14 -10.74
CA GLU A 400 -18.57 28.28 -11.87
C GLU A 400 -17.75 28.66 -13.11
N GLY A 401 -17.14 27.65 -13.76
CA GLY A 401 -16.27 27.82 -14.92
C GLY A 401 -14.84 28.31 -14.64
N HIS A 402 -14.39 28.40 -13.38
CA HIS A 402 -12.99 28.77 -13.06
C HIS A 402 -12.01 27.67 -13.52
N SER A 403 -10.96 28.03 -14.26
CA SER A 403 -10.04 27.08 -14.92
C SER A 403 -9.33 26.12 -13.98
N LEU A 404 -9.15 26.51 -12.71
CA LEU A 404 -8.58 25.65 -11.66
C LEU A 404 -9.45 24.42 -11.34
N LEU A 405 -10.75 24.48 -11.59
CA LEU A 405 -11.65 23.34 -11.36
C LEU A 405 -11.27 22.14 -12.24
N GLU A 406 -10.97 22.37 -13.51
CA GLU A 406 -10.54 21.32 -14.45
C GLU A 406 -9.25 20.64 -13.96
N VAL A 407 -8.24 21.41 -13.54
CA VAL A 407 -6.97 20.89 -13.02
C VAL A 407 -7.14 20.16 -11.67
N LEU A 408 -8.09 20.60 -10.84
CA LEU A 408 -8.45 19.89 -9.60
C LEU A 408 -9.23 18.58 -9.88
N GLN A 409 -10.00 18.53 -10.96
CA GLN A 409 -10.69 17.31 -11.40
C GLN A 409 -9.70 16.30 -12.00
N ASP A 410 -8.81 16.73 -12.90
CA ASP A 410 -7.76 15.91 -13.50
C ASP A 410 -6.79 15.31 -12.45
N ALA A 411 -6.55 16.05 -11.36
CA ALA A 411 -5.71 15.59 -10.25
C ALA A 411 -6.45 14.78 -9.18
N GLU A 412 -7.72 14.44 -9.43
CA GLU A 412 -8.64 13.70 -8.54
C GLU A 412 -8.83 14.37 -7.16
N VAL A 413 -8.62 15.69 -7.07
CA VAL A 413 -8.82 16.49 -5.85
C VAL A 413 -10.29 16.88 -5.70
N VAL A 414 -10.97 17.13 -6.82
CA VAL A 414 -12.41 17.42 -6.92
C VAL A 414 -13.06 16.37 -7.83
N PRO A 415 -14.31 15.91 -7.58
CA PRO A 415 -14.96 14.96 -8.47
C PRO A 415 -15.14 15.51 -9.90
N GLY A 416 -14.81 14.70 -10.90
CA GLY A 416 -15.04 15.04 -12.31
C GLY A 416 -16.50 15.36 -12.62
N GLY A 417 -16.74 16.41 -13.41
CA GLY A 417 -18.08 16.93 -13.70
C GLY A 417 -18.68 17.82 -12.59
N HIS A 418 -17.84 18.37 -11.72
CA HIS A 418 -18.24 19.45 -10.81
C HIS A 418 -18.15 20.82 -11.51
N ASP A 419 -19.25 21.22 -12.14
CA ASP A 419 -19.33 22.49 -12.89
C ASP A 419 -19.77 23.69 -12.02
N GLY A 420 -20.07 23.46 -10.74
CA GLY A 420 -20.55 24.49 -9.81
C GLY A 420 -19.44 25.38 -9.22
N ALA A 421 -19.86 26.37 -8.44
CA ALA A 421 -18.95 27.13 -7.59
C ALA A 421 -18.46 26.27 -6.40
N LEU A 422 -17.18 26.39 -6.06
CA LEU A 422 -16.49 25.56 -5.07
C LEU A 422 -15.71 26.43 -4.06
N ASP A 423 -15.99 26.27 -2.77
CA ASP A 423 -15.22 26.89 -1.71
C ASP A 423 -14.11 25.92 -1.21
N LEU A 424 -12.86 26.25 -1.51
CA LEU A 424 -11.69 25.53 -1.00
C LEU A 424 -11.33 26.05 0.39
N ALA A 425 -11.61 25.26 1.43
CA ALA A 425 -11.23 25.59 2.80
C ALA A 425 -9.71 25.71 2.96
N ARG A 426 -9.24 26.56 3.89
CA ARG A 426 -7.83 26.71 4.19
C ARG A 426 -7.27 25.49 4.95
N ASP A 427 -6.64 24.60 4.21
CA ASP A 427 -5.80 23.52 4.70
C ASP A 427 -4.39 23.58 4.09
N SER A 428 -3.48 22.70 4.53
CA SER A 428 -2.09 22.72 4.05
C SER A 428 -1.95 22.48 2.56
N PHE A 429 -2.86 21.71 1.93
CA PHE A 429 -2.86 21.52 0.47
C PHE A 429 -3.30 22.80 -0.25
N VAL A 430 -4.37 23.45 0.19
CA VAL A 430 -4.86 24.69 -0.45
C VAL A 430 -3.92 25.87 -0.21
N GLU A 431 -3.26 25.94 0.95
CA GLU A 431 -2.14 26.88 1.17
C GLU A 431 -1.02 26.65 0.15
N GLY A 432 -0.61 25.39 -0.05
CA GLY A 432 0.36 25.04 -1.08
C GLY A 432 -0.10 25.42 -2.49
N LEU A 433 -1.36 25.14 -2.83
CA LEU A 433 -1.97 25.47 -4.13
C LEU A 433 -1.89 26.97 -4.44
N VAL A 434 -2.16 27.80 -3.43
CA VAL A 434 -2.05 29.26 -3.51
C VAL A 434 -0.59 29.71 -3.60
N ASP A 435 0.31 29.11 -2.81
CA ASP A 435 1.76 29.41 -2.86
C ASP A 435 2.36 29.15 -4.26
N GLY A 436 2.14 27.95 -4.83
CA GLY A 436 2.71 27.59 -6.14
C GLY A 436 2.17 28.40 -7.32
N ALA A 437 0.90 28.84 -7.23
CA ALA A 437 0.34 29.80 -8.16
C ALA A 437 0.96 31.20 -7.98
N ALA A 438 1.20 31.63 -6.74
CA ALA A 438 1.81 32.93 -6.45
C ALA A 438 3.28 33.02 -6.89
N ASP A 439 4.06 31.94 -6.71
CA ASP A 439 5.43 31.84 -7.22
C ASP A 439 5.46 31.99 -8.75
N THR A 440 4.60 31.24 -9.45
CA THR A 440 4.46 31.32 -10.92
C THR A 440 4.05 32.74 -11.36
N TYR A 441 3.16 33.40 -10.63
CA TYR A 441 2.76 34.78 -10.92
C TYR A 441 3.93 35.78 -10.79
N VAL A 442 4.83 35.58 -9.81
CA VAL A 442 6.03 36.42 -9.65
C VAL A 442 6.98 36.27 -10.85
N GLU A 443 7.18 35.05 -11.34
CA GLU A 443 8.01 34.78 -12.53
C GLU A 443 7.43 35.41 -13.80
N VAL A 444 6.12 35.24 -14.03
CA VAL A 444 5.42 35.79 -15.21
C VAL A 444 5.38 37.31 -15.17
N ARG A 445 5.13 37.92 -14.00
CA ARG A 445 5.08 39.39 -13.86
C ARG A 445 6.38 40.08 -14.29
N ALA A 446 7.54 39.48 -14.02
CA ALA A 446 8.83 40.01 -14.45
C ALA A 446 8.99 40.13 -15.98
N HIS A 447 8.12 39.46 -16.75
CA HIS A 447 8.05 39.51 -18.20
C HIS A 447 6.93 40.43 -18.71
N LEU A 448 5.87 40.65 -17.94
CA LEU A 448 4.78 41.59 -18.25
C LEU A 448 5.16 43.05 -17.99
N ASP A 449 5.99 43.32 -16.98
CA ASP A 449 6.46 44.67 -16.64
C ASP A 449 7.59 45.18 -17.58
N ARG A 450 7.88 44.49 -18.70
CA ARG A 450 8.79 44.98 -19.76
C ARG A 450 8.01 45.80 -20.79
N PRO A 451 8.32 47.09 -20.99
CA PRO A 451 7.79 47.83 -22.14
C PRO A 451 8.32 47.23 -23.44
N ASP A 452 7.50 47.31 -24.49
CA ASP A 452 7.62 46.57 -25.75
C ASP A 452 9.02 46.61 -26.43
N ALA A 453 9.31 45.53 -27.15
CA ALA A 453 10.38 45.44 -28.15
C ALA A 453 9.78 45.53 -29.57
#